data_AF-A0A8J9Z6W6-F1
#
_entry.id   AF-A0A8J9Z6W6-F1
#
_cell.length_a   1.000
_cell.length_b   1.000
_cell.length_c   1.000
_cell.angle_alpha   90.00
_cell.angle_beta   90.00
_cell.angle_gamma   90.00
#
_symmetry.space_group_name_H-M   'P 1'
#
loop_
_entity.id
_entity.type
_entity.pdbx_description
1 polymer ?
#
loop_
_entity_poly.entity_id
_entity_poly.type
_entity_poly.pdbx_seq_one_letter_code
_entity_poly.pdbx_strand_id
1 'polypeptide(L)'
;MDSRHVTFHLDDHSVANHDAFEPKVTTPSGRGVLAVLKQIENNQRISSSEVWHKKREDGKKVRVLIKASIISLTEIDTVKQSFSAEVWLSACFKEPLLKGKKDREEVDWADQWDPRIVLFNAVTVDKEEIKHNLILTDMDDIPIVQITRRVQATFKEPMKLANFPFDFQKLTIKLRSRWPIDQVELMKNMGAKDTIRTDSFTASQEWKLYGHLLCDHDVTKKDLSTSDKQFPLYHITMHVKRKSGFYVWNVALLMFLIMSLSFTAFSVSPDKPESRLSVSLTLLLTSVAFKFMISQNLPTISYLTLLDKYVLLCMIFQCLVAVQNALVSAVTNPVVFDRVSMAVLGGLVIFAHLVLGIVIWRKKRKANNVLRKAKKEYLRTGTSIERFFQRTKCSITGFTDGEVTRVQGF
;
A
#
# COMPACT_ATOMS: atom_id res chain seq x y z
N MET A 1 25.85 73.89 -48.44
CA MET A 1 24.69 73.48 -49.26
C MET A 1 24.44 72.02 -48.91
N ASP A 2 23.38 71.59 -48.24
CA ASP A 2 22.11 72.21 -47.89
C ASP A 2 21.58 71.49 -46.64
N SER A 3 20.91 72.24 -45.76
CA SER A 3 20.25 71.74 -44.55
C SER A 3 18.88 71.21 -44.91
N ARG A 4 18.40 70.09 -44.32
CA ARG A 4 17.00 69.96 -43.87
C ARG A 4 16.86 69.06 -42.64
N HIS A 5 16.43 69.70 -41.57
CA HIS A 5 15.75 69.11 -40.41
C HIS A 5 14.45 68.41 -40.84
N VAL A 6 14.16 67.25 -40.23
CA VAL A 6 12.80 66.88 -39.79
C VAL A 6 12.93 66.08 -38.47
N THR A 7 12.46 66.66 -37.38
CA THR A 7 12.20 65.99 -36.09
C THR A 7 10.73 65.62 -36.03
N PHE A 8 10.36 64.40 -35.63
CA PHE A 8 9.10 64.11 -34.93
C PHE A 8 9.21 62.91 -33.97
N HIS A 9 8.48 63.06 -32.87
CA HIS A 9 8.46 62.41 -31.56
C HIS A 9 8.25 60.87 -31.47
N LEU A 10 8.92 60.32 -30.43
CA LEU A 10 8.53 59.35 -29.38
C LEU A 10 7.41 58.32 -29.65
N ASP A 11 7.71 57.04 -29.36
CA ASP A 11 6.92 56.21 -28.44
C ASP A 11 7.71 54.98 -27.94
N ASP A 12 7.25 54.47 -26.80
CA ASP A 12 7.96 53.80 -25.72
C ASP A 12 8.14 52.26 -25.80
N HIS A 13 9.07 51.77 -24.96
CA HIS A 13 9.18 50.45 -24.32
C HIS A 13 9.53 49.18 -25.14
N SER A 14 10.74 48.64 -24.89
CA SER A 14 10.92 47.37 -24.13
C SER A 14 12.41 46.95 -24.09
N VAL A 15 13.00 46.92 -22.90
CA VAL A 15 14.34 46.37 -22.66
C VAL A 15 14.17 45.04 -21.91
N ALA A 16 14.57 43.96 -22.57
CA ALA A 16 14.69 42.63 -21.98
C ALA A 16 16.00 42.55 -21.18
N ASN A 17 15.93 42.10 -19.93
CA ASN A 17 17.10 41.78 -19.13
C ASN A 17 17.20 40.27 -18.89
N HIS A 18 18.44 39.80 -18.98
CA HIS A 18 18.93 38.45 -18.77
C HIS A 18 18.64 37.92 -17.36
N ASP A 19 18.28 36.64 -17.25
CA ASP A 19 18.47 35.86 -16.02
C ASP A 19 19.13 34.51 -16.32
N ALA A 20 20.08 34.18 -15.44
CA ALA A 20 21.04 33.09 -15.52
C ALA A 20 20.42 31.70 -15.26
N PHE A 21 21.03 30.69 -15.88
CA PHE A 21 20.72 29.27 -15.73
C PHE A 21 21.24 28.71 -14.39
N GLU A 22 20.32 28.28 -13.50
CA GLU A 22 20.61 27.28 -12.45
C GLU A 22 19.87 25.96 -12.74
N PRO A 23 20.50 24.79 -12.53
CA PRO A 23 19.88 23.50 -12.84
C PRO A 23 18.89 23.07 -11.73
N LYS A 24 17.60 23.03 -12.08
CA LYS A 24 16.53 22.48 -11.23
C LYS A 24 16.74 20.98 -10.96
N VAL A 25 17.00 20.66 -9.70
CA VAL A 25 16.85 19.32 -9.12
C VAL A 25 15.39 18.86 -9.30
N THR A 26 15.17 17.82 -10.09
CA THR A 26 13.85 17.23 -10.34
C THR A 26 13.41 16.36 -9.16
N THR A 27 12.74 16.99 -8.20
CA THR A 27 11.84 16.25 -7.28
C THR A 27 10.71 15.59 -8.07
N PRO A 28 10.25 14.37 -7.71
CA PRO A 28 9.14 13.72 -8.40
C PRO A 28 7.91 14.62 -8.37
N SER A 29 7.24 14.74 -9.52
CA SER A 29 6.25 15.80 -9.76
C SER A 29 5.10 15.76 -8.74
N GLY A 30 5.03 16.78 -7.89
CA GLY A 30 3.89 17.01 -6.99
C GLY A 30 2.55 17.09 -7.74
N ARG A 31 2.57 17.34 -9.05
CA ARG A 31 1.40 17.32 -9.93
C ARG A 31 0.67 15.98 -9.98
N GLY A 32 1.39 14.85 -9.97
CA GLY A 32 0.76 13.53 -10.02
C GLY A 32 0.07 13.17 -8.70
N VAL A 33 0.73 13.46 -7.58
CA VAL A 33 0.15 13.27 -6.23
C VAL A 33 -1.03 14.21 -6.02
N LEU A 34 -0.90 15.48 -6.40
CA LEU A 34 -1.97 16.48 -6.27
C LEU A 34 -3.17 16.15 -7.17
N ALA A 35 -2.95 15.63 -8.38
CA ALA A 35 -4.02 15.17 -9.25
C ALA A 35 -4.80 14.01 -8.64
N VAL A 36 -4.09 13.01 -8.08
CA VAL A 36 -4.75 11.89 -7.39
C VAL A 36 -5.44 12.35 -6.11
N LEU A 37 -4.85 13.27 -5.35
CA LEU A 37 -5.49 13.85 -4.17
C LEU A 37 -6.74 14.66 -4.56
N LYS A 38 -6.68 15.45 -5.64
CA LYS A 38 -7.85 16.16 -6.19
C LYS A 38 -8.91 15.20 -6.72
N GLN A 39 -8.53 14.05 -7.26
CA GLN A 39 -9.46 13.03 -7.71
C GLN A 39 -10.12 12.32 -6.52
N ILE A 40 -9.34 11.96 -5.49
CA ILE A 40 -9.88 11.45 -4.21
C ILE A 40 -10.80 12.50 -3.57
N GLU A 41 -10.38 13.77 -3.56
CA GLU A 41 -11.19 14.87 -3.06
C GLU A 41 -12.46 15.05 -3.90
N ASN A 42 -12.39 14.95 -5.23
CA ASN A 42 -13.57 15.03 -6.10
C ASN A 42 -14.52 13.86 -5.90
N ASN A 43 -14.01 12.63 -5.73
CA ASN A 43 -14.83 11.48 -5.33
C ASN A 43 -15.44 11.67 -3.93
N GLN A 44 -14.82 12.50 -3.08
CA GLN A 44 -15.35 12.88 -1.77
C GLN A 44 -16.24 14.13 -1.80
N ARG A 45 -16.18 14.92 -2.88
CA ARG A 45 -16.97 16.14 -3.08
C ARG A 45 -18.38 15.77 -3.53
N ILE A 46 -19.26 16.69 -3.18
CA ILE A 46 -20.70 16.66 -3.32
C ILE A 46 -21.03 16.41 -4.80
N SER A 47 -21.57 15.24 -5.13
CA SER A 47 -22.29 15.05 -6.39
C SER A 47 -23.47 16.01 -6.42
N SER A 48 -23.83 16.54 -7.59
CA SER A 48 -25.07 17.30 -7.79
C SER A 48 -26.35 16.51 -7.46
N SER A 49 -26.20 15.24 -7.06
CA SER A 49 -27.25 14.32 -6.61
C SER A 49 -27.23 14.01 -5.09
N GLU A 50 -26.49 14.76 -4.26
CA GLU A 50 -26.37 14.43 -2.82
C GLU A 50 -27.69 14.71 -2.08
N VAL A 51 -28.31 13.65 -1.54
CA VAL A 51 -29.54 13.73 -0.75
C VAL A 51 -29.20 14.23 0.66
N TRP A 52 -29.85 15.30 1.11
CA TRP A 52 -29.70 15.81 2.46
C TRP A 52 -30.43 14.90 3.46
N HIS A 53 -29.72 13.94 4.05
CA HIS A 53 -30.29 13.12 5.13
C HIS A 53 -30.45 13.96 6.41
N LYS A 54 -31.66 13.97 6.97
CA LYS A 54 -32.00 14.65 8.23
C LYS A 54 -31.15 14.09 9.37
N LYS A 55 -30.76 14.96 10.31
CA LYS A 55 -30.14 14.50 11.57
C LYS A 55 -31.20 13.77 12.38
N ARG A 56 -30.78 12.73 13.09
CA ARG A 56 -31.67 11.99 13.99
C ARG A 56 -32.13 12.88 15.14
N GLU A 57 -33.44 12.91 15.39
CA GLU A 57 -34.08 13.80 16.37
C GLU A 57 -33.81 13.38 17.82
N ASP A 58 -33.50 12.10 18.06
CA ASP A 58 -33.29 11.53 19.41
C ASP A 58 -31.97 11.98 20.06
N GLY A 59 -31.06 12.60 19.31
CA GLY A 59 -29.74 13.05 19.78
C GLY A 59 -28.81 11.93 20.25
N LYS A 60 -29.18 10.65 20.07
CA LYS A 60 -28.39 9.50 20.53
C LYS A 60 -27.34 9.12 19.48
N LYS A 61 -26.16 8.73 19.99
CA LYS A 61 -25.08 8.19 19.16
C LYS A 61 -25.51 6.85 18.55
N VAL A 62 -25.42 6.74 17.22
CA VAL A 62 -25.80 5.55 16.46
C VAL A 62 -24.57 4.67 16.25
N ARG A 63 -24.63 3.45 16.79
CA ARG A 63 -23.62 2.42 16.52
C ARG A 63 -24.00 1.66 15.26
N VAL A 64 -23.12 1.72 14.27
CA VAL A 64 -23.26 1.05 12.97
C VAL A 64 -22.32 -0.14 12.93
N LEU A 65 -22.90 -1.33 12.82
CA LEU A 65 -22.17 -2.59 12.79
C LEU A 65 -21.81 -2.95 11.35
N ILE A 66 -20.51 -3.08 11.07
CA ILE A 66 -19.96 -3.38 9.76
C ILE A 66 -19.55 -4.85 9.71
N LYS A 67 -20.03 -5.54 8.68
CA LYS A 67 -19.54 -6.84 8.23
C LYS A 67 -18.90 -6.66 6.86
N ALA A 68 -17.68 -7.19 6.70
CA ALA A 68 -16.96 -7.11 5.45
C ALA A 68 -16.72 -8.50 4.85
N SER A 69 -16.98 -8.61 3.54
CA SER A 69 -16.72 -9.80 2.76
C SER A 69 -15.97 -9.42 1.49
N ILE A 70 -14.71 -9.81 1.38
CA ILE A 70 -13.90 -9.56 0.18
C ILE A 70 -14.23 -10.65 -0.85
N ILE A 71 -14.81 -10.25 -1.98
CA ILE A 71 -15.25 -11.16 -3.05
C ILE A 71 -14.09 -11.50 -3.96
N SER A 72 -13.31 -10.51 -4.39
CA SER A 72 -12.16 -10.72 -5.28
C SER A 72 -11.11 -9.62 -5.05
N LEU A 73 -9.85 -9.96 -5.30
CA LEU A 73 -8.72 -9.04 -5.29
C LEU A 73 -8.01 -9.20 -6.64
N THR A 74 -8.13 -8.18 -7.48
CA THR A 74 -7.82 -8.29 -8.92
C THR A 74 -6.37 -7.95 -9.19
N GLU A 75 -5.97 -6.71 -8.90
CA GLU A 75 -4.66 -6.18 -9.23
C GLU A 75 -4.03 -5.50 -8.01
N ILE A 76 -2.70 -5.64 -7.86
CA ILE A 76 -1.90 -4.97 -6.84
C ILE A 76 -0.75 -4.26 -7.56
N ASP A 77 -0.93 -2.97 -7.83
CA ASP A 77 0.08 -2.14 -8.49
C ASP A 77 1.00 -1.52 -7.44
N THR A 78 2.22 -2.06 -7.36
CA THR A 78 3.22 -1.56 -6.41
C THR A 78 3.87 -0.24 -6.83
N VAL A 79 3.81 0.10 -8.13
CA VAL A 79 4.32 1.35 -8.68
C VAL A 79 3.37 2.49 -8.33
N LYS A 80 2.07 2.32 -8.62
CA LYS A 80 1.02 3.29 -8.28
C LYS A 80 0.62 3.28 -6.81
N GLN A 81 1.07 2.27 -6.05
CA GLN A 81 0.69 2.04 -4.65
C GLN A 81 -0.84 1.94 -4.49
N SER A 82 -1.45 1.13 -5.35
CA SER A 82 -2.89 0.90 -5.38
C SER A 82 -3.24 -0.57 -5.55
N PHE A 83 -4.45 -0.94 -5.15
CA PHE A 83 -4.98 -2.27 -5.38
C PHE A 83 -6.48 -2.20 -5.71
N SER A 84 -6.95 -3.11 -6.56
CA SER A 84 -8.35 -3.16 -6.98
C SER A 84 -9.02 -4.38 -6.37
N ALA A 85 -10.15 -4.16 -5.70
CA ALA A 85 -10.88 -5.21 -5.01
C ALA A 85 -12.38 -5.04 -5.19
N GLU A 86 -13.07 -6.18 -5.19
CA GLU A 86 -14.52 -6.25 -5.11
C GLU A 86 -14.91 -6.63 -3.68
N VAL A 87 -15.72 -5.79 -3.06
CA VAL A 87 -16.07 -5.91 -1.64
C VAL A 87 -17.57 -5.85 -1.46
N TRP A 88 -18.05 -6.74 -0.60
CA TRP A 88 -19.40 -6.74 -0.08
C TRP A 88 -19.37 -6.24 1.36
N LEU A 89 -19.94 -5.06 1.58
CA LEU A 89 -20.08 -4.43 2.89
C LEU A 89 -21.53 -4.53 3.33
N SER A 90 -21.75 -4.87 4.59
CA SER A 90 -23.06 -4.78 5.22
C SER A 90 -22.96 -3.93 6.47
N ALA A 91 -23.75 -2.88 6.52
CA ALA A 91 -23.86 -1.97 7.65
C ALA A 91 -25.24 -2.15 8.29
N CYS A 92 -25.28 -2.49 9.59
CA CYS A 92 -26.50 -2.65 10.35
C CYS A 92 -26.60 -1.59 11.45
N PHE A 93 -27.77 -0.96 11.60
CA PHE A 93 -28.05 0.00 12.68
C PHE A 93 -29.51 -0.09 13.12
N LYS A 94 -29.79 0.27 14.38
CA LYS A 94 -31.16 0.30 14.94
C LYS A 94 -31.84 1.61 14.57
N GLU A 95 -33.06 1.55 14.02
CA GLU A 95 -33.82 2.72 13.60
C GLU A 95 -35.20 2.80 14.29
N PRO A 96 -35.35 3.59 15.37
CA PRO A 96 -36.59 3.72 16.13
C PRO A 96 -37.76 4.32 15.34
N LEU A 97 -37.49 5.18 14.34
CA LEU A 97 -38.57 5.81 13.56
C LEU A 97 -39.33 4.80 12.69
N LEU A 98 -38.73 3.64 12.41
CA LEU A 98 -39.34 2.57 11.65
C LEU A 98 -40.12 1.58 12.52
N LYS A 99 -40.27 1.85 13.82
CA LYS A 99 -41.04 1.01 14.73
C LYS A 99 -42.47 0.83 14.22
N GLY A 100 -42.89 -0.42 14.10
CA GLY A 100 -44.23 -0.79 13.62
C GLY A 100 -44.33 -1.10 12.12
N LYS A 101 -43.32 -0.77 11.31
CA LYS A 101 -43.25 -1.24 9.90
C LYS A 101 -42.83 -2.69 9.85
N LYS A 102 -43.51 -3.49 9.02
CA LYS A 102 -43.29 -4.94 8.95
C LYS A 102 -42.48 -5.35 7.73
N ASP A 103 -42.66 -4.65 6.63
CA ASP A 103 -42.03 -4.99 5.35
C ASP A 103 -41.14 -3.87 4.83
N ARG A 104 -40.11 -4.25 4.08
CA ARG A 104 -39.17 -3.31 3.44
C ARG A 104 -39.85 -2.43 2.39
N GLU A 105 -40.95 -2.90 1.78
CA GLU A 105 -41.73 -2.16 0.78
C GLU A 105 -42.50 -1.00 1.41
N GLU A 106 -42.78 -1.04 2.72
CA GLU A 106 -43.47 0.03 3.45
C GLU A 106 -42.54 1.21 3.78
N VAL A 107 -41.24 1.07 3.54
CA VAL A 107 -40.21 2.06 3.89
C VAL A 107 -39.83 2.88 2.67
N ASP A 108 -40.09 4.19 2.73
CA ASP A 108 -39.45 5.13 1.82
C ASP A 108 -38.00 5.36 2.25
N TRP A 109 -37.09 4.63 1.60
CA TRP A 109 -35.65 4.68 1.85
C TRP A 109 -35.01 6.02 1.52
N ALA A 110 -35.65 6.86 0.69
CA ALA A 110 -35.10 8.17 0.33
C ALA A 110 -35.18 9.17 1.49
N ASP A 111 -36.19 9.06 2.36
CA ASP A 111 -36.38 9.94 3.53
C ASP A 111 -35.79 9.35 4.83
N GLN A 112 -35.18 8.16 4.77
CA GLN A 112 -34.55 7.55 5.96
C GLN A 112 -33.16 8.11 6.26
N TRP A 113 -32.78 7.97 7.53
CA TRP A 113 -31.43 8.29 7.98
C TRP A 113 -30.40 7.30 7.38
N ASP A 114 -29.31 7.84 6.82
CA ASP A 114 -28.19 7.06 6.28
C ASP A 114 -26.91 7.34 7.11
N PRO A 115 -26.10 6.31 7.42
CA PRO A 115 -24.86 6.45 8.17
C PRO A 115 -23.72 7.14 7.38
N ARG A 116 -23.95 7.50 6.12
CA ARG A 116 -23.06 8.21 5.19
C ARG A 116 -21.65 7.64 5.16
N ILE A 117 -21.56 6.31 4.97
CA ILE A 117 -20.28 5.61 4.87
C ILE A 117 -19.66 5.88 3.51
N VAL A 118 -18.43 6.40 3.51
CA VAL A 118 -17.62 6.65 2.32
C VAL A 118 -16.33 5.83 2.34
N LEU A 119 -15.88 5.42 1.16
CA LEU A 119 -14.60 4.72 0.97
C LEU A 119 -13.48 5.78 0.91
N PHE A 120 -12.88 6.06 2.05
CA PHE A 120 -12.00 7.21 2.22
C PHE A 120 -10.74 7.16 1.34
N ASN A 121 -10.20 5.95 1.10
CA ASN A 121 -9.02 5.75 0.27
C ASN A 121 -9.31 5.19 -1.13
N ALA A 122 -10.56 5.27 -1.60
CA ALA A 122 -10.90 4.90 -2.98
C ALA A 122 -10.51 6.01 -3.97
N VAL A 123 -9.81 5.62 -5.05
CA VAL A 123 -9.40 6.50 -6.16
C VAL A 123 -10.38 6.40 -7.32
N THR A 124 -10.91 5.21 -7.58
CA THR A 124 -11.97 4.99 -8.55
C THR A 124 -12.98 4.01 -7.96
N VAL A 125 -14.25 4.24 -8.25
CA VAL A 125 -15.36 3.33 -7.95
C VAL A 125 -15.97 2.98 -9.30
N ASP A 126 -15.73 1.75 -9.74
CA ASP A 126 -16.09 1.31 -11.10
C ASP A 126 -17.56 0.86 -11.14
N LYS A 127 -18.01 0.20 -10.07
CA LYS A 127 -19.39 -0.26 -9.92
C LYS A 127 -19.80 -0.23 -8.45
N GLU A 128 -20.98 0.30 -8.17
CA GLU A 128 -21.59 0.28 -6.83
C GLU A 128 -23.07 -0.14 -6.94
N GLU A 129 -23.45 -1.14 -6.15
CA GLU A 129 -24.84 -1.55 -5.97
C GLU A 129 -25.19 -1.45 -4.49
N ILE A 130 -26.24 -0.69 -4.17
CA ILE A 130 -26.74 -0.50 -2.81
C ILE A 130 -28.12 -1.15 -2.69
N LYS A 131 -28.31 -1.95 -1.65
CA LYS A 131 -29.60 -2.57 -1.30
C LYS A 131 -29.94 -2.29 0.15
N HIS A 132 -31.18 -1.92 0.40
CA HIS A 132 -31.72 -1.72 1.74
C HIS A 132 -32.57 -2.91 2.13
N ASN A 133 -32.49 -3.28 3.41
CA ASN A 133 -33.30 -4.34 3.98
C ASN A 133 -33.71 -3.96 5.41
N LEU A 134 -34.88 -4.44 5.84
CA LEU A 134 -35.40 -4.26 7.18
C LEU A 134 -35.35 -5.62 7.89
N ILE A 135 -34.75 -5.66 9.08
CA ILE A 135 -34.66 -6.85 9.92
C ILE A 135 -35.42 -6.57 11.20
N LEU A 136 -36.52 -7.28 11.38
CA LEU A 136 -37.29 -7.23 12.62
C LEU A 136 -36.62 -8.14 13.66
N THR A 137 -36.53 -7.66 14.89
CA THR A 137 -35.99 -8.44 16.01
C THR A 137 -37.05 -8.55 17.09
N ASP A 138 -37.33 -9.77 17.53
CA ASP A 138 -38.36 -10.05 18.54
C ASP A 138 -38.05 -9.45 19.93
N MET A 139 -36.79 -9.06 20.16
CA MET A 139 -36.26 -8.75 21.49
C MET A 139 -36.40 -7.28 21.91
N ASP A 140 -36.43 -6.31 20.98
CA ASP A 140 -36.29 -4.88 21.32
C ASP A 140 -37.35 -3.97 20.69
N ASP A 141 -38.28 -4.50 19.89
CA ASP A 141 -39.36 -3.73 19.23
C ASP A 141 -38.86 -2.55 18.35
N ILE A 142 -37.54 -2.39 18.19
CA ILE A 142 -36.84 -1.43 17.33
C ILE A 142 -36.27 -2.22 16.15
N PRO A 143 -36.67 -1.91 14.91
CA PRO A 143 -36.16 -2.61 13.75
C PRO A 143 -34.69 -2.26 13.46
N ILE A 144 -33.98 -3.22 12.88
CA ILE A 144 -32.61 -3.06 12.41
C ILE A 144 -32.65 -2.83 10.90
N VAL A 145 -32.08 -1.71 10.46
CA VAL A 145 -31.86 -1.44 9.03
C VAL A 145 -30.53 -2.08 8.64
N GLN A 146 -30.55 -2.85 7.56
CA GLN A 146 -29.36 -3.42 6.94
C GLN A 146 -29.14 -2.78 5.56
N ILE A 147 -28.05 -2.02 5.43
CA ILE A 147 -27.58 -1.48 4.15
C ILE A 147 -26.49 -2.39 3.64
N THR A 148 -26.68 -2.93 2.44
CA THR A 148 -25.71 -3.79 1.78
C THR A 148 -25.15 -3.09 0.56
N ARG A 149 -23.83 -2.96 0.50
CA ARG A 149 -23.12 -2.33 -0.62
C ARG A 149 -22.16 -3.33 -1.25
N ARG A 150 -22.33 -3.59 -2.54
CA ARG A 150 -21.37 -4.32 -3.36
C ARG A 150 -20.61 -3.30 -4.19
N VAL A 151 -19.31 -3.18 -3.94
CA VAL A 151 -18.46 -2.16 -4.55
C VAL A 151 -17.27 -2.81 -5.23
N GLN A 152 -17.05 -2.46 -6.49
CA GLN A 152 -15.80 -2.69 -7.20
C GLN A 152 -15.04 -1.37 -7.28
N ALA A 153 -13.89 -1.29 -6.62
CA ALA A 153 -13.14 -0.05 -6.49
C ALA A 153 -11.63 -0.28 -6.46
N THR A 154 -10.89 0.76 -6.83
CA THR A 154 -9.43 0.84 -6.71
C THR A 154 -9.06 1.70 -5.52
N PHE A 155 -8.30 1.13 -4.60
CA PHE A 155 -7.89 1.74 -3.34
C PHE A 155 -6.43 2.14 -3.37
N LYS A 156 -6.11 3.29 -2.78
CA LYS A 156 -4.73 3.73 -2.57
C LYS A 156 -4.25 3.34 -1.19
N GLU A 157 -3.09 2.69 -1.12
CA GLU A 157 -2.48 2.30 0.14
C GLU A 157 -0.94 2.33 0.00
N PRO A 158 -0.24 3.08 0.87
CA PRO A 158 1.21 3.16 0.80
C PRO A 158 1.86 1.82 1.14
N MET A 159 2.58 1.25 0.18
CA MET A 159 3.23 -0.05 0.34
C MET A 159 4.61 0.08 0.97
N LYS A 160 4.97 -0.86 1.85
CA LYS A 160 6.26 -0.87 2.55
C LYS A 160 7.22 -1.82 1.85
N LEU A 161 8.15 -1.28 1.07
CA LEU A 161 8.99 -2.05 0.13
C LEU A 161 10.44 -2.21 0.60
N ALA A 162 10.79 -1.79 1.81
CA ALA A 162 12.16 -1.86 2.32
C ALA A 162 12.75 -3.28 2.35
N ASN A 163 11.90 -4.31 2.39
CA ASN A 163 12.32 -5.72 2.39
C ASN A 163 12.05 -6.43 1.07
N PHE A 164 11.72 -5.69 0.02
CA PHE A 164 11.52 -6.25 -1.32
C PHE A 164 12.75 -7.07 -1.77
N PRO A 165 12.57 -8.29 -2.34
CA PRO A 165 11.31 -8.93 -2.74
C PRO A 165 10.70 -9.87 -1.67
N PHE A 166 11.25 -9.92 -0.45
CA PHE A 166 10.78 -10.79 0.65
C PHE A 166 9.75 -10.10 1.55
N ASP A 167 8.98 -9.18 0.98
CA ASP A 167 8.02 -8.32 1.66
C ASP A 167 6.64 -8.97 1.81
N PHE A 168 5.84 -8.35 2.68
CA PHE A 168 4.41 -8.57 2.78
C PHE A 168 3.74 -7.21 2.87
N GLN A 169 2.54 -7.10 2.30
CA GLN A 169 1.78 -5.86 2.29
C GLN A 169 0.51 -6.02 3.10
N LYS A 170 0.13 -4.92 3.75
CA LYS A 170 -1.14 -4.74 4.43
C LYS A 170 -2.00 -3.90 3.51
N LEU A 171 -3.00 -4.50 2.88
CA LEU A 171 -3.93 -3.78 2.02
C LEU A 171 -5.13 -3.41 2.88
N THR A 172 -5.35 -2.12 3.09
CA THR A 172 -6.39 -1.62 4.00
C THR A 172 -7.44 -0.85 3.21
N ILE A 173 -8.69 -1.23 3.41
CA ILE A 173 -9.85 -0.46 2.93
C ILE A 173 -10.33 0.38 4.10
N LYS A 174 -10.37 1.70 3.91
CA LYS A 174 -10.72 2.65 4.96
C LYS A 174 -12.12 3.18 4.72
N LEU A 175 -13.02 2.86 5.64
CA LEU A 175 -14.37 3.41 5.67
C LEU A 175 -14.39 4.60 6.62
N ARG A 176 -15.13 5.65 6.26
CA ARG A 176 -15.35 6.82 7.10
C ARG A 176 -16.82 7.19 7.08
N SER A 177 -17.40 7.56 8.22
CA SER A 177 -18.71 8.22 8.19
C SER A 177 -18.54 9.72 7.96
N ARG A 178 -19.42 10.32 7.18
CA ARG A 178 -19.52 11.79 7.06
C ARG A 178 -20.13 12.44 8.31
N TRP A 179 -20.72 11.64 9.21
CA TRP A 179 -21.15 12.09 10.52
C TRP A 179 -19.98 12.09 11.53
N PRO A 180 -19.92 13.07 12.45
CA PRO A 180 -18.93 13.08 13.52
C PRO A 180 -19.05 11.88 14.46
N ILE A 181 -17.96 11.56 15.18
CA ILE A 181 -17.88 10.43 16.12
C ILE A 181 -18.92 10.50 17.25
N ASP A 182 -19.36 11.71 17.61
CA ASP A 182 -20.39 11.94 18.63
C ASP A 182 -21.78 11.45 18.17
N GLN A 183 -21.99 11.37 16.85
CA GLN A 183 -23.26 10.95 16.26
C GLN A 183 -23.20 9.52 15.74
N VAL A 184 -22.07 9.09 15.16
CA VAL A 184 -21.93 7.77 14.56
C VAL A 184 -20.67 7.09 15.02
N GLU A 185 -20.79 5.81 15.34
CA GLU A 185 -19.68 4.92 15.63
C GLU A 185 -19.69 3.74 14.69
N LEU A 186 -18.54 3.46 14.08
CA LEU A 186 -18.37 2.30 13.22
C LEU A 186 -17.72 1.17 14.04
N MET A 187 -18.43 0.06 14.21
CA MET A 187 -17.94 -1.10 14.94
C MET A 187 -18.06 -2.36 14.10
N LYS A 188 -17.36 -3.41 14.51
CA LYS A 188 -17.48 -4.73 13.88
C LYS A 188 -18.81 -5.38 14.27
N ASN A 189 -19.48 -6.01 13.31
CA ASN A 189 -20.58 -6.91 13.63
C ASN A 189 -20.04 -8.17 14.32
N MET A 190 -20.38 -8.35 15.60
CA MET A 190 -19.91 -9.47 16.40
C MET A 190 -20.82 -10.72 16.27
N GLY A 191 -21.86 -10.65 15.44
CA GLY A 191 -22.78 -11.76 15.15
C GLY A 191 -22.46 -12.52 13.87
N ALA A 192 -21.57 -11.96 13.03
CA ALA A 192 -21.20 -12.57 11.77
C ALA A 192 -19.70 -12.45 11.51
N LYS A 193 -19.11 -13.54 11.04
CA LYS A 193 -17.69 -13.58 10.70
C LYS A 193 -17.43 -12.82 9.39
N ASP A 194 -16.38 -12.01 9.38
CA ASP A 194 -15.84 -11.41 8.16
C ASP A 194 -15.21 -12.49 7.27
N THR A 195 -15.41 -12.40 5.97
CA THR A 195 -14.94 -13.43 5.03
C THR A 195 -14.06 -12.84 3.93
N ILE A 196 -13.17 -13.67 3.40
CA ILE A 196 -12.37 -13.35 2.23
C ILE A 196 -12.32 -14.58 1.35
N ARG A 197 -12.72 -14.41 0.10
CA ARG A 197 -12.63 -15.45 -0.93
C ARG A 197 -11.21 -15.51 -1.47
N THR A 198 -10.58 -16.67 -1.33
CA THR A 198 -9.21 -16.91 -1.84
C THR A 198 -9.20 -17.60 -3.19
N ASP A 199 -10.32 -18.18 -3.60
CA ASP A 199 -10.55 -18.89 -4.86
C ASP A 199 -10.62 -17.95 -6.07
N SER A 200 -11.19 -16.76 -5.88
CA SER A 200 -11.33 -15.69 -6.87
C SER A 200 -10.11 -14.76 -6.96
N PHE A 201 -8.95 -15.16 -6.43
CA PHE A 201 -7.78 -14.30 -6.35
C PHE A 201 -6.93 -14.34 -7.64
N THR A 202 -7.08 -13.33 -8.48
CA THR A 202 -6.42 -13.25 -9.79
C THR A 202 -4.91 -13.05 -9.66
N ALA A 203 -4.44 -12.24 -8.72
CA ALA A 203 -3.00 -11.96 -8.52
C ALA A 203 -2.24 -13.08 -7.77
N SER A 204 -2.78 -14.31 -7.76
CA SER A 204 -2.20 -15.47 -7.06
C SER A 204 -0.84 -15.91 -7.59
N GLN A 205 -0.48 -15.55 -8.83
CA GLN A 205 0.83 -15.89 -9.42
C GLN A 205 1.98 -15.09 -8.81
N GLU A 206 1.73 -13.84 -8.43
CA GLU A 206 2.74 -12.96 -7.84
C GLU A 206 2.64 -12.89 -6.31
N TRP A 207 1.42 -13.04 -5.79
CA TRP A 207 1.10 -12.84 -4.39
C TRP A 207 0.47 -14.08 -3.77
N LYS A 208 0.71 -14.26 -2.48
CA LYS A 208 -0.01 -15.21 -1.64
C LYS A 208 -0.95 -14.41 -0.74
N LEU A 209 -2.25 -14.50 -1.02
CA LEU A 209 -3.30 -13.95 -0.18
C LEU A 209 -3.48 -14.84 1.07
N TYR A 210 -3.57 -14.20 2.23
CA TYR A 210 -3.92 -14.89 3.46
C TYR A 210 -5.42 -14.76 3.72
N GLY A 211 -6.10 -15.89 3.94
CA GLY A 211 -7.54 -15.97 4.17
C GLY A 211 -8.00 -15.47 5.56
N HIS A 212 -7.45 -14.36 6.03
CA HIS A 212 -7.85 -13.68 7.26
C HIS A 212 -8.09 -12.20 6.99
N LEU A 213 -9.13 -11.65 7.62
CA LEU A 213 -9.45 -10.23 7.59
C LEU A 213 -9.32 -9.67 9.01
N LEU A 214 -8.53 -8.62 9.17
CA LEU A 214 -8.47 -7.87 10.43
C LEU A 214 -9.27 -6.61 10.27
N CYS A 215 -10.19 -6.37 11.18
CA CYS A 215 -11.03 -5.19 11.20
C CYS A 215 -10.76 -4.44 12.49
N ASP A 216 -10.47 -3.14 12.37
CA ASP A 216 -10.19 -2.26 13.49
C ASP A 216 -10.97 -0.95 13.34
N HIS A 217 -11.27 -0.32 14.45
CA HIS A 217 -11.94 0.98 14.51
C HIS A 217 -10.94 2.04 14.94
N ASP A 218 -11.00 3.20 14.33
CA ASP A 218 -10.10 4.32 14.58
C ASP A 218 -10.88 5.64 14.48
N VAL A 219 -10.25 6.75 14.84
CA VAL A 219 -10.87 8.08 14.80
C VAL A 219 -9.92 9.05 14.10
N THR A 220 -10.46 9.92 13.25
CA THR A 220 -9.62 10.95 12.62
C THR A 220 -9.02 11.85 13.68
N LYS A 221 -7.72 12.17 13.55
CA LYS A 221 -7.06 13.13 14.42
C LYS A 221 -7.73 14.51 14.33
N LYS A 222 -7.95 15.14 15.49
CA LYS A 222 -8.62 16.43 15.61
C LYS A 222 -7.90 17.54 14.82
N ASP A 223 -6.57 17.54 14.90
CA ASP A 223 -5.68 18.54 14.30
C ASP A 223 -5.70 18.58 12.76
N LEU A 224 -6.26 17.56 12.12
CA LEU A 224 -6.34 17.41 10.66
C LEU A 224 -7.74 17.71 10.11
N SER A 225 -8.69 18.08 10.96
CA SER A 225 -10.09 18.33 10.60
C SER A 225 -10.36 19.81 10.42
N THR A 226 -10.80 20.20 9.22
CA THR A 226 -11.21 21.58 8.90
C THR A 226 -12.38 22.08 9.78
N SER A 227 -13.10 21.15 10.43
CA SER A 227 -14.28 21.45 11.24
C SER A 227 -14.07 21.30 12.75
N ASP A 228 -12.83 21.09 13.22
CA ASP A 228 -12.47 20.74 14.61
C ASP A 228 -13.21 19.52 15.19
N LYS A 229 -13.83 18.72 14.30
CA LYS A 229 -14.62 17.53 14.65
C LYS A 229 -13.89 16.27 14.26
N GLN A 230 -14.03 15.24 15.08
CA GLN A 230 -13.51 13.91 14.81
C GLN A 230 -14.57 13.07 14.08
N PHE A 231 -14.12 12.22 13.16
CA PHE A 231 -14.96 11.33 12.37
C PHE A 231 -14.54 9.87 12.61
N PRO A 232 -15.49 8.92 12.68
CA PRO A 232 -15.18 7.51 12.85
C PRO A 232 -14.54 6.94 11.59
N LEU A 233 -13.50 6.14 11.77
CA LEU A 233 -12.82 5.36 10.75
C LEU A 233 -12.99 3.87 11.06
N TYR A 234 -13.13 3.07 10.00
CA TYR A 234 -13.14 1.62 10.12
C TYR A 234 -12.21 1.03 9.08
N HIS A 235 -11.19 0.30 9.54
CA HIS A 235 -10.11 -0.24 8.74
C HIS A 235 -10.33 -1.73 8.52
N ILE A 236 -10.44 -2.13 7.25
CA ILE A 236 -10.54 -3.53 6.84
C ILE A 236 -9.22 -3.91 6.19
N THR A 237 -8.36 -4.63 6.93
CA THR A 237 -7.01 -4.98 6.50
C THR A 237 -6.90 -6.46 6.11
N MET A 238 -6.52 -6.68 4.85
CA MET A 238 -6.10 -7.98 4.32
C MET A 238 -4.58 -8.04 4.17
N HIS A 239 -4.02 -9.25 4.26
CA HIS A 239 -2.58 -9.45 4.19
C HIS A 239 -2.19 -10.27 2.95
N VAL A 240 -1.24 -9.74 2.18
CA VAL A 240 -0.67 -10.42 1.01
C VAL A 240 0.85 -10.54 1.19
N LYS A 241 1.42 -11.64 0.71
CA LYS A 241 2.87 -11.86 0.73
C LYS A 241 3.39 -12.12 -0.66
N ARG A 242 4.45 -11.42 -1.05
CA ARG A 242 5.04 -11.58 -2.39
C ARG A 242 5.71 -12.95 -2.55
N LYS A 243 5.54 -13.55 -3.71
CA LYS A 243 6.32 -14.71 -4.16
C LYS A 243 7.64 -14.20 -4.75
N SER A 244 8.70 -14.25 -3.95
CA SER A 244 10.01 -13.67 -4.30
C SER A 244 10.79 -14.45 -5.38
N GLY A 245 10.28 -15.59 -5.87
CA GLY A 245 11.03 -16.53 -6.72
C GLY A 245 11.56 -15.89 -8.00
N PHE A 246 10.72 -15.15 -8.71
CA PHE A 246 11.10 -14.44 -9.94
C PHE A 246 12.32 -13.52 -9.73
N TYR A 247 12.28 -12.67 -8.69
CA TYR A 247 13.38 -11.73 -8.41
C TYR A 247 14.65 -12.44 -7.93
N VAL A 248 14.53 -13.57 -7.22
CA VAL A 248 15.70 -14.33 -6.80
C VAL A 248 16.39 -14.96 -8.00
N TRP A 249 15.65 -15.62 -8.89
CA TRP A 249 16.23 -16.32 -10.05
C TRP A 249 16.65 -15.38 -11.17
N ASN A 250 15.87 -14.35 -11.47
CA ASN A 250 16.13 -13.51 -12.65
C ASN A 250 16.98 -12.27 -12.33
N VAL A 251 16.92 -11.77 -11.08
CA VAL A 251 17.68 -10.58 -10.69
C VAL A 251 18.87 -10.95 -9.81
N ALA A 252 18.63 -11.62 -8.68
CA ALA A 252 19.69 -11.86 -7.71
C ALA A 252 20.76 -12.83 -8.23
N LEU A 253 20.35 -13.93 -8.88
CA LEU A 253 21.28 -14.87 -9.51
C LEU A 253 22.03 -14.24 -10.68
N LEU A 254 21.35 -13.47 -11.54
CA LEU A 254 22.01 -12.83 -12.67
C LEU A 254 23.08 -11.82 -12.21
N MET A 255 22.78 -11.01 -11.19
CA MET A 255 23.78 -10.14 -10.57
C MET A 255 24.93 -10.92 -9.93
N PHE A 256 24.64 -12.05 -9.28
CA PHE A 256 25.67 -12.93 -8.73
C PHE A 256 26.62 -13.45 -9.83
N LEU A 257 26.09 -13.85 -10.98
CA LEU A 257 26.89 -14.34 -12.10
C LEU A 257 27.77 -13.23 -12.70
N ILE A 258 27.21 -12.05 -12.96
CA ILE A 258 27.97 -10.90 -13.47
C ILE A 258 29.07 -10.47 -12.49
N MET A 259 28.76 -10.48 -11.19
CA MET A 259 29.74 -10.21 -10.14
C MET A 259 30.83 -11.28 -10.11
N SER A 260 30.49 -12.57 -10.21
CA SER A 260 31.45 -13.68 -10.24
C SER A 260 32.37 -13.62 -11.46
N LEU A 261 31.88 -13.15 -12.61
CA LEU A 261 32.69 -12.95 -13.82
C LEU A 261 33.82 -11.93 -13.61
N SER A 262 33.73 -11.04 -12.63
CA SER A 262 34.83 -10.10 -12.34
C SER A 262 36.13 -10.81 -11.92
N PHE A 263 36.03 -12.03 -11.38
CA PHE A 263 37.23 -12.84 -11.07
C PHE A 263 37.99 -13.30 -12.32
N THR A 264 37.37 -13.28 -13.50
CA THR A 264 38.07 -13.63 -14.76
C THR A 264 39.16 -12.63 -15.12
N ALA A 265 39.09 -11.39 -14.60
CA ALA A 265 40.12 -10.39 -14.80
C ALA A 265 41.49 -10.83 -14.22
N PHE A 266 41.50 -11.62 -13.15
CA PHE A 266 42.73 -12.16 -12.57
C PHE A 266 43.40 -13.24 -13.44
N SER A 267 42.67 -13.82 -14.40
CA SER A 267 43.24 -14.80 -15.35
C SER A 267 44.08 -14.13 -16.44
N VAL A 268 43.92 -12.83 -16.67
CA VAL A 268 44.73 -12.04 -17.62
C VAL A 268 46.07 -11.72 -16.98
N SER A 269 47.19 -11.76 -17.72
CA SER A 269 48.52 -11.46 -17.14
C SER A 269 48.57 -10.05 -16.50
N PRO A 270 49.25 -9.85 -15.35
CA PRO A 270 49.42 -8.54 -14.72
C PRO A 270 50.12 -7.51 -15.62
N ASP A 271 50.93 -7.98 -16.58
CA ASP A 271 51.68 -7.15 -17.52
C ASP A 271 50.77 -6.42 -18.53
N LYS A 272 49.47 -6.72 -18.54
CA LYS A 272 48.47 -6.11 -19.43
C LYS A 272 47.33 -5.47 -18.62
N PRO A 273 47.61 -4.41 -17.84
CA PRO A 273 46.60 -3.75 -17.00
C PRO A 273 45.43 -3.18 -17.82
N GLU A 274 45.69 -2.73 -19.05
CA GLU A 274 44.65 -2.22 -19.96
C GLU A 274 43.57 -3.26 -20.26
N SER A 275 43.97 -4.51 -20.54
CA SER A 275 43.03 -5.61 -20.80
C SER A 275 42.22 -5.98 -19.56
N ARG A 276 42.82 -5.94 -18.37
CA ARG A 276 42.14 -6.19 -17.09
C ARG A 276 41.09 -5.12 -16.76
N LEU A 277 41.45 -3.86 -16.98
CA LEU A 277 40.55 -2.73 -16.78
C LEU A 277 39.39 -2.76 -17.77
N SER A 278 39.66 -3.12 -19.03
CA SER A 278 38.61 -3.30 -20.05
C SER A 278 37.55 -4.31 -19.57
N VAL A 279 37.94 -5.52 -19.16
CA VAL A 279 37.02 -6.54 -18.62
C VAL A 279 36.23 -6.01 -17.40
N SER A 280 36.93 -5.38 -16.46
CA SER A 280 36.31 -4.89 -15.21
C SER A 280 35.29 -3.78 -15.45
N LEU A 281 35.63 -2.80 -16.29
CA LEU A 281 34.77 -1.68 -16.63
C LEU A 281 33.58 -2.12 -17.50
N THR A 282 33.77 -3.07 -18.41
CA THR A 282 32.66 -3.67 -19.18
C THR A 282 31.65 -4.34 -18.24
N LEU A 283 32.10 -5.16 -17.29
CA LEU A 283 31.20 -5.83 -16.33
C LEU A 283 30.49 -4.84 -15.39
N LEU A 284 31.17 -3.76 -14.99
CA LEU A 284 30.56 -2.68 -14.22
C LEU A 284 29.46 -1.98 -15.04
N LEU A 285 29.73 -1.66 -16.31
CA LEU A 285 28.76 -1.07 -17.23
C LEU A 285 27.56 -2.00 -17.44
N THR A 286 27.79 -3.31 -17.63
CA THR A 286 26.72 -4.32 -17.72
C THR A 286 25.83 -4.31 -16.48
N SER A 287 26.42 -4.19 -15.30
CA SER A 287 25.69 -4.18 -14.03
C SER A 287 24.86 -2.91 -13.88
N VAL A 288 25.40 -1.76 -14.26
CA VAL A 288 24.67 -0.47 -14.26
C VAL A 288 23.48 -0.52 -15.22
N ALA A 289 23.68 -1.03 -16.44
CA ALA A 289 22.62 -1.21 -17.42
C ALA A 289 21.51 -2.13 -16.89
N PHE A 290 21.88 -3.26 -16.28
CA PHE A 290 20.91 -4.19 -15.70
C PHE A 290 20.13 -3.58 -14.53
N LYS A 291 20.78 -2.81 -13.65
CA LYS A 291 20.10 -2.06 -12.58
C LYS A 291 19.07 -1.09 -13.15
N PHE A 292 19.42 -0.37 -14.22
CA PHE A 292 18.49 0.56 -14.87
C PHE A 292 17.25 -0.17 -15.41
N MET A 293 17.45 -1.31 -16.10
CA MET A 293 16.36 -2.15 -16.61
C MET A 293 15.40 -2.59 -15.48
N ILE A 294 15.92 -3.02 -14.33
CA ILE A 294 15.08 -3.46 -13.21
C ILE A 294 14.35 -2.29 -12.56
N SER A 295 15.01 -1.13 -12.46
CA SER A 295 14.44 0.05 -11.79
C SER A 295 13.15 0.55 -12.45
N GLN A 296 12.94 0.28 -13.74
CA GLN A 296 11.71 0.62 -14.45
C GLN A 296 10.49 -0.18 -13.97
N ASN A 297 10.71 -1.36 -13.39
CA ASN A 297 9.66 -2.24 -12.88
C ASN A 297 9.42 -2.08 -11.37
N LEU A 298 10.16 -1.17 -10.72
CA LEU A 298 10.06 -0.91 -9.29
C LEU A 298 9.54 0.50 -9.04
N PRO A 299 8.69 0.72 -8.02
CA PRO A 299 8.30 2.06 -7.63
C PRO A 299 9.49 2.92 -7.27
N THR A 300 9.43 4.19 -7.64
CA THR A 300 10.37 5.22 -7.21
C THR A 300 10.12 5.58 -5.74
N ILE A 301 10.91 4.99 -4.86
CA ILE A 301 10.87 5.22 -3.41
C ILE A 301 12.16 5.92 -2.96
N SER A 302 12.06 6.74 -1.91
CA SER A 302 13.20 7.54 -1.40
C SER A 302 14.27 6.72 -0.65
N TYR A 303 14.03 5.43 -0.44
CA TYR A 303 14.90 4.55 0.33
C TYR A 303 15.28 3.30 -0.44
N LEU A 304 16.48 2.76 -0.18
CA LEU A 304 16.99 1.56 -0.82
C LEU A 304 16.25 0.30 -0.34
N THR A 305 15.74 -0.50 -1.28
CA THR A 305 15.21 -1.85 -0.99
C THR A 305 16.31 -2.84 -0.64
N LEU A 306 15.96 -4.01 -0.12
CA LEU A 306 16.94 -5.08 0.11
C LEU A 306 17.59 -5.55 -1.19
N LEU A 307 16.82 -5.60 -2.28
CA LEU A 307 17.34 -5.92 -3.61
C LEU A 307 18.31 -4.84 -4.11
N ASP A 308 17.99 -3.56 -3.95
CA ASP A 308 18.89 -2.46 -4.35
C ASP A 308 20.20 -2.52 -3.59
N LYS A 309 20.15 -2.80 -2.28
CA LYS A 309 21.36 -2.97 -1.46
C LYS A 309 22.23 -4.12 -1.96
N TYR A 310 21.62 -5.22 -2.41
CA TYR A 310 22.36 -6.34 -2.98
C TYR A 310 22.98 -6.00 -4.33
N VAL A 311 22.23 -5.34 -5.22
CA VAL A 311 22.74 -4.86 -6.52
C VAL A 311 23.91 -3.89 -6.31
N LEU A 312 23.78 -2.93 -5.39
CA LEU A 312 24.84 -2.00 -5.04
C LEU A 312 26.07 -2.70 -4.43
N LEU A 313 25.87 -3.70 -3.57
CA LEU A 313 26.97 -4.50 -3.01
C LEU A 313 27.77 -5.17 -4.13
N CYS A 314 27.10 -5.75 -5.13
CA CYS A 314 27.75 -6.36 -6.29
C CYS A 314 28.53 -5.32 -7.11
N MET A 315 27.96 -4.14 -7.34
CA MET A 315 28.64 -3.05 -8.05
C MET A 315 29.87 -2.53 -7.30
N ILE A 316 29.75 -2.32 -5.98
CA ILE A 316 30.87 -1.91 -5.13
C ILE A 316 31.99 -2.96 -5.22
N PHE A 317 31.65 -4.25 -5.19
CA PHE A 317 32.63 -5.31 -5.37
C PHE A 317 33.35 -5.23 -6.72
N GLN A 318 32.62 -5.01 -7.82
CA GLN A 318 33.24 -4.82 -9.14
C GLN A 318 34.14 -3.60 -9.19
N CYS A 319 33.77 -2.50 -8.52
CA CYS A 319 34.65 -1.34 -8.38
C CYS A 319 35.94 -1.69 -7.61
N LEU A 320 35.85 -2.48 -6.53
CA LEU A 320 37.04 -2.93 -5.79
C LEU A 320 37.96 -3.78 -6.67
N VAL A 321 37.40 -4.67 -7.50
CA VAL A 321 38.16 -5.45 -8.48
C VAL A 321 38.81 -4.54 -9.53
N ALA A 322 38.08 -3.53 -10.04
CA ALA A 322 38.63 -2.57 -11.00
C ALA A 322 39.79 -1.75 -10.42
N VAL A 323 39.66 -1.28 -9.16
CA VAL A 323 40.71 -0.57 -8.45
C VAL A 323 41.92 -1.46 -8.21
N GLN A 324 41.71 -2.72 -7.80
CA GLN A 324 42.80 -3.69 -7.65
C GLN A 324 43.55 -3.90 -8.99
N ASN A 325 42.82 -4.05 -10.08
CA ASN A 325 43.39 -4.21 -11.42
C ASN A 325 44.17 -2.96 -11.89
N ALA A 326 43.79 -1.77 -11.42
CA ALA A 326 44.58 -0.55 -11.67
C ALA A 326 45.86 -0.51 -10.83
N LEU A 327 45.79 -0.95 -9.57
CA LEU A 327 46.93 -0.91 -8.64
C LEU A 327 48.00 -1.95 -8.96
N VAL A 328 47.66 -3.05 -9.63
CA VAL A 328 48.62 -4.13 -9.93
C VAL A 328 49.85 -3.64 -10.71
N SER A 329 49.70 -2.61 -11.55
CA SER A 329 50.80 -2.04 -12.35
C SER A 329 51.80 -1.23 -11.51
N ALA A 330 51.41 -0.80 -10.31
CA ALA A 330 52.24 0.01 -9.42
C ALA A 330 52.98 -0.82 -8.34
N VAL A 331 52.69 -2.13 -8.24
CA VAL A 331 53.22 -2.99 -7.18
C VAL A 331 54.44 -3.78 -7.68
N THR A 332 55.47 -3.89 -6.84
CA THR A 332 56.73 -4.58 -7.16
C THR A 332 56.58 -6.08 -7.45
N ASN A 333 55.66 -6.76 -6.76
CA ASN A 333 55.41 -8.21 -6.90
C ASN A 333 53.94 -8.48 -7.32
N PRO A 334 53.59 -8.27 -8.60
CA PRO A 334 52.19 -8.32 -9.05
C PRO A 334 51.56 -9.71 -8.91
N VAL A 335 52.32 -10.79 -9.11
CA VAL A 335 51.82 -12.17 -9.00
C VAL A 335 51.41 -12.51 -7.56
N VAL A 336 52.21 -12.09 -6.57
CA VAL A 336 51.89 -12.30 -5.15
C VAL A 336 50.71 -11.43 -4.76
N PHE A 337 50.70 -10.16 -5.19
CA PHE A 337 49.61 -9.23 -4.94
C PHE A 337 48.27 -9.74 -5.48
N ASP A 338 48.24 -10.32 -6.68
CA ASP A 338 47.02 -10.90 -7.27
C ASP A 338 46.51 -12.11 -6.49
N ARG A 339 47.39 -13.04 -6.11
CA ARG A 339 46.99 -14.23 -5.34
C ARG A 339 46.39 -13.85 -3.99
N VAL A 340 47.03 -12.91 -3.29
CA VAL A 340 46.53 -12.39 -2.00
C VAL A 340 45.21 -11.65 -2.20
N SER A 341 45.13 -10.77 -3.21
CA SER A 341 43.93 -9.99 -3.51
C SER A 341 42.74 -10.89 -3.87
N MET A 342 42.96 -11.90 -4.70
CA MET A 342 41.94 -12.89 -5.08
C MET A 342 41.41 -13.64 -3.87
N ALA A 343 42.29 -14.10 -2.97
CA ALA A 343 41.88 -14.79 -1.74
C ALA A 343 41.09 -13.88 -0.80
N VAL A 344 41.53 -12.63 -0.61
CA VAL A 344 40.85 -11.63 0.24
C VAL A 344 39.49 -11.26 -0.34
N LEU A 345 39.42 -10.92 -1.63
CA LEU A 345 38.18 -10.54 -2.31
C LEU A 345 37.20 -11.72 -2.39
N GLY A 346 37.69 -12.94 -2.65
CA GLY A 346 36.89 -14.16 -2.60
C GLY A 346 36.30 -14.41 -1.20
N GLY A 347 37.13 -14.28 -0.16
CA GLY A 347 36.69 -14.37 1.23
C GLY A 347 35.64 -13.32 1.60
N LEU A 348 35.84 -12.06 1.17
CA LEU A 348 34.91 -10.96 1.36
C LEU A 348 33.55 -11.24 0.71
N VAL A 349 33.54 -11.74 -0.53
CA VAL A 349 32.31 -12.10 -1.26
C VAL A 349 31.55 -13.18 -0.52
N ILE A 350 32.23 -14.27 -0.14
CA ILE A 350 31.59 -15.39 0.58
C ILE A 350 31.00 -14.89 1.90
N PHE A 351 31.78 -14.12 2.67
CA PHE A 351 31.33 -13.55 3.94
C PHE A 351 30.10 -12.63 3.74
N ALA A 352 30.14 -11.73 2.76
CA ALA A 352 29.04 -10.80 2.48
C ALA A 352 27.75 -11.54 2.09
N HIS A 353 27.84 -12.62 1.28
CA HIS A 353 26.69 -13.43 0.91
C HIS A 353 26.15 -14.25 2.09
N LEU A 354 27.01 -14.76 2.97
CA LEU A 354 26.59 -15.43 4.20
C LEU A 354 25.83 -14.47 5.13
N VAL A 355 26.35 -13.27 5.35
CA VAL A 355 25.69 -12.22 6.14
C VAL A 355 24.34 -11.86 5.54
N LEU A 356 24.28 -11.66 4.22
CA LEU A 356 23.03 -11.36 3.51
C LEU A 356 22.01 -12.49 3.66
N GLY A 357 22.44 -13.75 3.53
CA GLY A 357 21.60 -14.93 3.74
C GLY A 357 20.98 -14.96 5.15
N ILE A 358 21.79 -14.67 6.18
CA ILE A 358 21.31 -14.56 7.57
C ILE A 358 20.30 -13.41 7.71
N VAL A 359 20.57 -12.24 7.13
CA VAL A 359 19.66 -11.09 7.15
C VAL A 359 18.32 -11.42 6.48
N ILE A 360 18.34 -12.05 5.30
CA ILE A 360 17.14 -12.48 4.57
C ILE A 360 16.35 -13.48 5.43
N TRP A 361 17.03 -14.46 6.02
CA TRP A 361 16.39 -15.46 6.87
C TRP A 361 15.70 -14.83 8.08
N ARG A 362 16.38 -13.91 8.80
CA ARG A 362 15.81 -13.18 9.94
C ARG A 362 14.59 -12.36 9.53
N LYS A 363 14.67 -11.62 8.42
CA LYS A 363 13.56 -10.81 7.89
C LYS A 363 12.36 -11.68 7.49
N LYS A 364 12.60 -12.79 6.79
CA LYS A 364 11.56 -13.76 6.40
C LYS A 364 10.87 -14.37 7.62
N ARG A 365 11.64 -14.73 8.66
CA ARG A 365 11.11 -15.26 9.93
C ARG A 365 10.23 -14.22 10.64
N LYS A 366 10.68 -12.96 10.71
CA LYS A 366 9.90 -11.85 11.29
C LYS A 366 8.58 -11.63 10.55
N ALA A 367 8.61 -11.58 9.22
CA ALA A 367 7.40 -11.43 8.39
C ALA A 367 6.40 -12.58 8.62
N ASN A 368 6.88 -13.83 8.62
CA ASN A 368 6.04 -15.00 8.88
C ASN A 368 5.42 -14.96 10.28
N ASN A 369 6.17 -14.49 11.29
CA ASN A 369 5.65 -14.36 12.65
C ASN A 369 4.50 -13.34 12.75
N VAL A 370 4.61 -12.20 12.07
CA VAL A 370 3.54 -11.19 12.00
C VAL A 370 2.29 -11.77 11.37
N LEU A 371 2.43 -12.41 10.20
CA LEU A 371 1.31 -13.04 9.50
C LEU A 371 0.66 -14.16 10.32
N ARG A 372 1.45 -14.93 11.07
CA ARG A 372 0.95 -15.97 11.97
C ARG A 372 0.16 -15.38 13.14
N LYS A 373 0.61 -14.26 13.72
CA LYS A 373 -0.14 -13.55 14.77
C LYS A 373 -1.48 -13.03 14.24
N ALA A 374 -1.48 -12.37 13.09
CA ALA A 374 -2.70 -11.89 12.43
C ALA A 374 -3.71 -13.03 12.16
N LYS A 375 -3.23 -14.19 11.67
CA LYS A 375 -4.10 -15.36 11.49
C LYS A 375 -4.71 -15.86 12.80
N LYS A 376 -3.91 -15.91 13.89
CA LYS A 376 -4.40 -16.33 15.22
C LYS A 376 -5.47 -15.38 15.75
N GLU A 377 -5.28 -14.08 15.58
CA GLU A 377 -6.22 -13.05 15.99
C GLU A 377 -7.57 -13.20 15.26
N TYR A 378 -7.55 -13.33 13.93
CA TYR A 378 -8.74 -13.60 13.15
C TYR A 378 -9.47 -14.88 13.57
N LEU A 379 -8.74 -15.97 13.79
CA LEU A 379 -9.32 -17.24 14.25
C LEU A 379 -9.96 -17.11 15.64
N ARG A 380 -9.34 -16.36 16.56
CA ARG A 380 -9.87 -16.10 17.90
C ARG A 380 -11.18 -15.31 17.81
N THR A 381 -11.20 -14.23 17.04
CA THR A 381 -12.42 -13.44 16.83
C THR A 381 -13.52 -14.29 16.18
N GLY A 382 -13.19 -15.09 15.17
CA GLY A 382 -14.14 -15.99 14.52
C GLY A 382 -14.72 -17.06 15.46
N THR A 383 -13.90 -17.66 16.33
CA THR A 383 -14.39 -18.66 17.31
C THR A 383 -15.22 -18.04 18.43
N SER A 384 -14.98 -16.78 18.79
CA SER A 384 -15.88 -16.06 19.72
C SER A 384 -17.25 -15.79 19.10
N ILE A 385 -17.28 -15.33 17.85
CA ILE A 385 -18.52 -15.11 17.10
C ILE A 385 -19.32 -16.43 16.95
N GLU A 386 -18.64 -17.52 16.56
CA GLU A 386 -19.28 -18.83 16.37
C GLU A 386 -19.89 -19.36 17.68
N ARG A 387 -19.13 -19.30 18.78
CA ARG A 387 -19.62 -19.73 20.10
C ARG A 387 -20.81 -18.90 20.56
N PHE A 388 -20.80 -17.60 20.29
CA PHE A 388 -21.94 -16.75 20.58
C PHE A 388 -23.17 -17.14 19.76
N PHE A 389 -22.99 -17.31 18.44
CA PHE A 389 -24.07 -17.69 17.54
C PHE A 389 -24.70 -19.04 17.94
N GLN A 390 -23.89 -20.03 18.33
CA GLN A 390 -24.40 -21.32 18.83
C GLN A 390 -25.24 -21.19 20.11
N ARG A 391 -24.94 -20.21 20.97
CA ARG A 391 -25.68 -19.98 22.23
C ARG A 391 -26.96 -19.19 22.03
N THR A 392 -26.93 -18.14 21.21
CA THR A 392 -28.02 -17.17 21.10
C THR A 392 -28.85 -17.32 19.83
N LYS A 393 -28.34 -18.05 18.83
CA LYS A 393 -28.87 -18.12 17.46
C LYS A 393 -29.03 -16.74 16.80
N CYS A 394 -28.32 -15.72 17.30
CA CYS A 394 -28.45 -14.35 16.86
C CYS A 394 -27.32 -13.97 15.89
N SER A 395 -27.69 -13.55 14.67
CA SER A 395 -26.77 -13.20 13.58
C SER A 395 -26.29 -11.74 13.59
N ILE A 396 -26.86 -10.90 14.46
CA ILE A 396 -26.54 -9.47 14.57
C ILE A 396 -26.38 -9.11 16.04
N THR A 397 -25.17 -8.73 16.45
CA THR A 397 -24.88 -8.34 17.83
C THR A 397 -23.71 -7.35 17.86
N GLY A 398 -23.66 -6.53 18.92
CA GLY A 398 -22.61 -5.54 19.16
C GLY A 398 -23.12 -4.11 19.25
N PHE A 399 -24.44 -3.90 19.28
CA PHE A 399 -25.05 -2.58 19.44
C PHE A 399 -24.81 -1.98 20.82
N THR A 400 -24.60 -2.83 21.83
CA THR A 400 -24.27 -2.42 23.19
C THR A 400 -22.96 -3.05 23.67
N ASP A 401 -22.28 -2.42 24.62
CA ASP A 401 -21.03 -2.98 25.16
C ASP A 401 -21.27 -4.31 25.87
N GLY A 402 -22.42 -4.46 26.55
CA GLY A 402 -22.82 -5.73 27.16
C GLY A 402 -23.05 -6.86 26.15
N GLU A 403 -23.48 -6.57 24.93
CA GLU A 403 -23.55 -7.55 23.84
C GLU A 403 -22.15 -7.95 23.35
N VAL A 404 -21.25 -6.97 23.18
CA VAL A 404 -19.87 -7.22 22.77
C VAL A 404 -19.14 -8.09 23.80
N THR A 405 -19.26 -7.76 25.09
CA THR A 405 -18.66 -8.53 26.18
C THR A 405 -19.21 -9.95 26.24
N ARG A 406 -20.52 -10.13 26.03
CA ARG A 406 -21.16 -11.46 25.94
C ARG A 406 -20.58 -12.33 24.83
N VAL A 407 -20.25 -11.75 23.67
CA VAL A 407 -19.60 -12.48 22.57
C VAL A 407 -18.14 -12.81 22.90
N GLN A 408 -17.44 -11.88 23.55
CA GLN A 408 -16.03 -12.05 23.88
C GLN A 408 -15.79 -13.01 25.05
N GLY A 409 -16.83 -13.30 25.85
CA GLY A 409 -16.81 -14.32 26.90
C GLY A 409 -16.00 -13.89 28.13
N PHE A 410 -16.03 -12.60 28.46
CA PHE A 410 -15.50 -12.06 29.71
C PHE A 410 -16.56 -12.02 30.80
#